data_AF-A0A932H738-F1
#
_entry.id   AF-A0A932H738-F1
#
_cell.length_a   1.000
_cell.length_b   1.000
_cell.length_c   1.000
_cell.angle_alpha   90.00
_cell.angle_beta   90.00
_cell.angle_gamma   90.00
#
_symmetry.space_group_name_H-M   'P 1'
#
loop_
_entity.id
_entity.type
_entity.pdbx_description
1 polymer ?
#
loop_
_entity_poly.entity_id
_entity_poly.type
_entity_poly.pdbx_seq_one_letter_code
_entity_poly.pdbx_strand_id
1 'polypeptide(L)'
;MAVTDVLALAPLSPNNKPSTLASLKRRLRIGDDREAETAYDDILIGIARKPYPSLAGLRNIQRLLKLQNPKVEKIKVEELVEDRFLRALDQSGFIDRLYATYGR
;
A
#
# COMPACT_ATOMS: atom_id res chain seq x y z
N MET A 1 10.92 1.44 -8.79
CA MET A 1 9.46 1.61 -8.98
C MET A 1 8.80 0.77 -7.89
N ALA A 2 8.40 1.38 -6.78
CA ALA A 2 7.71 0.67 -5.72
C ALA A 2 6.32 0.29 -6.26
N VAL A 3 6.16 -0.98 -6.64
CA VAL A 3 4.91 -1.54 -7.20
C VAL A 3 3.76 -1.47 -6.18
N THR A 4 4.05 -1.13 -4.94
CA THR A 4 3.12 -1.01 -3.81
C THR A 4 2.20 0.20 -3.90
N ASP A 5 2.66 1.34 -4.42
CA ASP A 5 1.90 2.59 -4.26
C ASP A 5 0.73 2.67 -5.24
N VAL A 6 0.89 2.11 -6.45
CA VAL A 6 -0.19 1.96 -7.43
C VAL A 6 -1.19 0.89 -7.00
N LEU A 7 -0.73 -0.17 -6.33
CA LEU A 7 -1.59 -1.22 -5.77
C LEU A 7 -2.48 -0.70 -4.64
N ALA A 8 -2.07 0.35 -3.92
CA ALA A 8 -2.87 0.93 -2.85
C ALA A 8 -4.10 1.72 -3.35
N LEU A 9 -4.02 2.34 -4.53
CA LEU A 9 -5.09 3.17 -5.08
C LEU A 9 -6.03 2.40 -6.02
N ALA A 10 -5.55 1.32 -6.65
CA ALA A 10 -6.34 0.53 -7.59
C ALA A 10 -7.68 -0.03 -7.02
N PRO A 11 -7.74 -0.56 -5.78
CA PRO A 11 -8.97 -1.12 -5.20
C PRO A 11 -10.09 -0.09 -5.01
N LEU A 12 -9.75 1.20 -4.92
CA LEU A 12 -10.75 2.23 -4.65
C LEU A 12 -11.74 2.39 -5.80
N SER A 13 -11.32 2.15 -7.05
CA SER A 13 -12.24 2.16 -8.19
C SER A 13 -12.95 0.81 -8.32
N PRO A 14 -14.30 0.75 -8.25
CA PRO A 14 -15.05 -0.49 -8.43
C PRO A 14 -14.77 -1.18 -9.77
N ASN A 15 -14.46 -0.40 -10.80
CA ASN A 15 -14.11 -0.91 -12.14
C ASN A 15 -12.82 -1.75 -12.12
N ASN A 16 -11.95 -1.53 -11.14
CA ASN A 16 -10.70 -2.27 -11.00
C ASN A 16 -10.84 -3.51 -10.12
N LYS A 17 -12.00 -3.74 -9.46
CA LYS A 17 -12.19 -4.86 -8.51
C LYS A 17 -11.78 -6.22 -9.10
N PRO A 18 -12.23 -6.64 -10.30
CA PRO A 18 -11.84 -7.95 -10.86
C PRO A 18 -10.31 -8.08 -11.07
N SER A 19 -9.68 -7.00 -11.56
CA SER A 19 -8.22 -6.99 -11.80
C SER A 19 -7.41 -6.99 -10.50
N THR A 20 -7.96 -6.34 -9.45
CA THR A 20 -7.37 -6.30 -8.11
C THR A 20 -7.46 -7.68 -7.46
N LEU A 21 -8.63 -8.33 -7.49
CA LEU A 21 -8.81 -9.69 -6.98
C LEU A 21 -7.91 -10.70 -7.69
N ALA A 22 -7.85 -10.66 -9.02
CA ALA A 22 -6.95 -11.52 -9.79
C ALA A 22 -5.47 -11.31 -9.39
N SER A 23 -5.08 -10.06 -9.15
CA SER A 23 -3.73 -9.72 -8.68
C SER A 23 -3.46 -10.21 -7.26
N LEU A 24 -4.42 -10.07 -6.34
CA LEU A 24 -4.32 -10.58 -4.97
C LEU A 24 -4.19 -12.09 -4.95
N LYS A 25 -5.08 -12.82 -5.62
CA LYS A 25 -5.02 -14.28 -5.75
C LYS A 25 -3.67 -14.75 -6.27
N ARG A 26 -3.18 -14.12 -7.34
CA ARG A 26 -1.90 -14.48 -7.94
C ARG A 26 -0.70 -14.18 -7.04
N ARG A 27 -0.65 -12.99 -6.42
CA ARG A 27 0.53 -12.52 -5.68
C ARG A 27 0.61 -13.07 -4.27
N LEU A 28 -0.53 -13.24 -3.62
CA LEU A 28 -0.64 -13.77 -2.26
C LEU A 28 -0.92 -15.27 -2.22
N ARG A 29 -1.09 -15.91 -3.39
CA ARG A 29 -1.41 -17.34 -3.54
C ARG A 29 -2.70 -17.75 -2.82
N ILE A 30 -3.69 -16.86 -2.84
CA ILE A 30 -5.02 -17.11 -2.30
C ILE A 30 -5.78 -18.01 -3.28
N GLY A 31 -6.18 -19.19 -2.81
CA GLY A 31 -6.90 -20.19 -3.61
C GLY A 31 -8.42 -19.99 -3.62
N ASP A 32 -8.97 -19.49 -2.51
CA ASP A 32 -10.40 -19.30 -2.32
C ASP A 32 -10.85 -17.89 -2.74
N ASP A 33 -11.94 -17.81 -3.51
CA ASP A 33 -12.53 -16.54 -3.92
C ASP A 33 -13.08 -15.73 -2.73
N ARG A 34 -13.65 -16.38 -1.70
CA ARG A 34 -14.12 -15.67 -0.49
C ARG A 34 -12.97 -15.04 0.27
N GLU A 35 -11.85 -15.75 0.38
CA GLU A 35 -10.65 -15.22 1.05
C GLU A 35 -10.07 -14.02 0.28
N ALA A 36 -10.11 -14.06 -1.06
CA ALA A 36 -9.68 -12.94 -1.89
C ALA A 36 -10.60 -11.71 -1.74
N GLU A 37 -11.92 -11.93 -1.64
CA GLU A 37 -12.91 -10.87 -1.38
C GLU A 37 -12.70 -10.24 0.00
N THR A 38 -12.51 -11.05 1.04
CA THR A 38 -12.17 -10.54 2.39
C THR A 38 -10.90 -9.70 2.36
N ALA A 39 -9.83 -10.20 1.71
CA ALA A 39 -8.59 -9.46 1.59
C ALA A 39 -8.76 -8.13 0.83
N TYR A 40 -9.65 -8.09 -0.17
CA TYR A 40 -10.00 -6.86 -0.89
C TYR A 40 -10.71 -5.85 0.02
N ASP A 41 -11.68 -6.31 0.81
CA ASP A 41 -12.42 -5.46 1.75
C ASP A 41 -11.50 -4.92 2.88
N ASP A 42 -10.60 -5.76 3.41
CA ASP A 42 -9.61 -5.35 4.42
C ASP A 42 -8.69 -4.24 3.89
N ILE A 43 -8.30 -4.33 2.63
CA ILE A 43 -7.48 -3.31 1.96
C ILE A 43 -8.25 -1.98 1.83
N LEU A 44 -9.54 -2.03 1.51
CA LEU A 44 -10.37 -0.82 1.42
C LEU A 44 -10.50 -0.09 2.76
N ILE A 45 -10.54 -0.84 3.86
CA ILE A 45 -10.68 -0.27 5.21
C ILE A 45 -9.31 0.20 5.76
N GLY A 46 -8.25 -0.55 5.48
CA GLY A 46 -6.93 -0.35 6.10
C GLY A 46 -6.04 0.70 5.43
N ILE A 47 -6.33 1.11 4.20
CA ILE A 47 -5.48 2.08 3.47
C ILE A 47 -5.79 3.51 3.90
N ALA A 48 -4.77 4.20 4.43
CA ALA A 48 -4.83 5.62 4.67
C ALA A 48 -5.08 6.39 3.35
N ARG A 49 -5.95 7.40 3.40
CA ARG A 49 -6.34 8.20 2.23
C ARG A 49 -5.16 8.73 1.39
N LYS A 50 -4.09 9.13 2.07
CA LYS A 50 -2.83 9.52 1.44
C LYS A 50 -1.75 8.63 2.03
N PRO A 51 -1.40 7.50 1.37
CA PRO A 51 -0.55 6.46 1.95
C PRO A 51 0.94 6.84 1.90
N TYR A 52 1.30 7.98 2.48
CA TYR A 52 2.69 8.40 2.59
C TYR A 52 3.46 7.48 3.54
N PRO A 53 4.68 7.04 3.16
CA PRO A 53 5.53 6.29 4.07
C PRO A 53 5.83 7.08 5.34
N SER A 54 5.69 6.45 6.50
CA SER A 54 6.03 7.05 7.80
C SER A 54 7.46 6.72 8.19
N LEU A 55 8.36 7.71 8.20
CA LEU A 55 9.73 7.53 8.69
C LEU A 55 9.76 7.05 10.15
N ALA A 56 8.86 7.57 11.00
CA ALA A 56 8.73 7.10 12.38
C ALA A 56 8.30 5.63 12.45
N GLY A 57 7.34 5.22 11.60
CA GLY A 57 6.93 3.83 11.46
C GLY A 57 8.07 2.92 11.02
N LEU A 58 8.85 3.32 10.01
CA LEU A 58 10.01 2.57 9.54
C LEU A 58 11.09 2.43 10.62
N ARG A 59 11.36 3.48 11.41
CA ARG A 59 12.28 3.42 12.56
C ARG A 59 11.78 2.44 13.64
N ASN A 60 10.48 2.41 13.90
CA ASN A 60 9.88 1.46 14.84
C ASN A 60 10.03 0.01 14.35
N ILE A 61 9.77 -0.24 13.06
CA ILE A 61 9.96 -1.56 12.44
C ILE A 61 11.43 -1.97 12.51
N GLN A 62 12.35 -1.07 12.16
CA GLN A 62 13.80 -1.31 12.23
C GLN A 62 14.23 -1.70 13.65
N ARG A 63 13.73 -1.00 14.68
CA ARG A 63 14.01 -1.30 16.09
C ARG A 63 13.54 -2.69 16.48
N LEU A 64 12.40 -3.16 15.95
CA LEU A 64 11.88 -4.50 16.22
C LEU A 64 12.66 -5.57 15.47
N LEU A 65 12.93 -5.36 14.17
CA LEU A 65 13.60 -6.33 13.32
C LEU A 65 15.07 -6.55 13.70
N LYS A 66 15.75 -5.53 14.22
CA LYS A 66 17.15 -5.68 14.64
C LYS A 66 17.34 -6.65 15.81
N LEU A 67 16.28 -6.91 16.60
CA LEU A 67 16.29 -7.91 17.66
C LEU A 67 16.49 -9.34 17.10
N GLN A 68 16.02 -9.58 15.88
CA GLN A 68 16.16 -10.88 15.20
C GLN A 68 17.34 -10.89 14.23
N ASN A 69 17.60 -9.78 13.55
CA ASN A 69 18.70 -9.64 12.60
C ASN A 69 19.44 -8.31 12.80
N PRO A 70 20.56 -8.29 13.53
CA PRO A 70 21.32 -7.08 13.80
C PRO A 70 21.78 -6.31 12.55
N LYS A 71 21.89 -6.96 11.39
CA LYS A 71 22.27 -6.29 10.13
C LYS A 71 21.28 -5.20 9.70
N VAL A 72 20.03 -5.28 10.16
CA VAL A 72 18.96 -4.32 9.88
C VAL A 72 19.26 -2.92 10.45
N GLU A 73 20.09 -2.82 11.49
CA GLU A 73 20.51 -1.53 12.05
C GLU A 73 21.31 -0.67 11.07
N LYS A 74 22.01 -1.28 10.11
CA LYS A 74 22.81 -0.55 9.11
C LYS A 74 21.98 0.06 8.00
N ILE A 75 20.69 -0.28 7.91
CA ILE A 75 19.79 0.23 6.88
C ILE A 75 19.41 1.67 7.23
N LYS A 76 19.60 2.61 6.31
CA LYS A 76 19.08 3.97 6.47
C LYS A 76 17.63 3.98 6.03
N VAL A 77 16.72 4.14 6.98
CA VAL A 77 15.27 4.10 6.71
C VAL A 77 14.80 5.23 5.78
N GLU A 78 15.54 6.35 5.75
CA GLU A 78 15.31 7.47 4.84
C GLU A 78 15.54 7.09 3.38
N GLU A 79 16.52 6.22 3.12
CA GLU A 79 16.83 5.73 1.77
C GLU A 79 15.82 4.67 1.29
N LEU A 80 14.94 4.18 2.16
CA LEU A 80 13.85 3.26 1.80
C LEU A 80 12.60 3.99 1.27
N VAL A 81 12.51 5.31 1.48
CA VAL A 81 11.35 6.11 1.11
C VAL A 81 11.54 6.71 -0.27
N GLU A 82 10.68 6.32 -1.21
CA GLU A 82 10.61 6.90 -2.55
C GLU A 82 9.17 7.38 -2.81
N ASP A 83 8.85 8.60 -2.39
CA ASP A 83 7.49 9.14 -2.41
C ASP A 83 7.21 10.07 -3.61
N ARG A 84 8.17 10.27 -4.52
CA ARG A 84 8.05 11.28 -5.60
C ARG A 84 6.83 11.06 -6.48
N PHE A 85 6.53 9.81 -6.80
CA PHE A 85 5.34 9.46 -7.60
C PHE A 85 4.04 9.74 -6.85
N LEU A 86 3.97 9.33 -5.58
CA LEU A 86 2.79 9.56 -4.74
C LEU A 86 2.55 11.06 -4.54
N ARG A 87 3.62 11.82 -4.31
CA ARG A 87 3.59 13.28 -4.19
C ARG A 87 3.11 13.95 -5.48
N ALA A 88 3.57 13.51 -6.64
CA ALA A 88 3.09 14.03 -7.92
C ALA A 88 1.59 13.77 -8.13
N LEU A 89 1.11 12.58 -7.78
CA LEU A 89 -0.32 12.24 -7.83
C LEU A 89 -1.15 13.09 -6.86
N ASP A 90 -0.67 13.26 -5.63
CA ASP A 90 -1.33 14.08 -4.62
C ASP A 90 -1.42 15.56 -5.06
N GLN A 91 -0.29 16.14 -5.48
CA GLN A 91 -0.22 17.52 -5.95
C GLN A 91 -1.08 17.79 -7.19
N SER A 92 -1.28 16.80 -8.06
CA SER A 92 -2.21 16.91 -9.21
C SER A 92 -3.70 16.88 -8.81
N GLY A 93 -4.00 16.67 -7.52
CA GLY A 93 -5.34 16.44 -6.99
C GLY A 93 -5.96 15.10 -7.41
N PHE A 94 -5.17 14.19 -8.01
CA PHE A 94 -5.66 12.90 -8.48
C PHE A 94 -6.22 12.06 -7.32
N ILE A 95 -5.47 11.98 -6.21
CA ILE A 95 -5.89 11.21 -5.02
C ILE A 95 -7.19 11.77 -4.46
N ASP A 96 -7.29 13.09 -4.31
CA ASP A 96 -8.49 13.72 -3.77
C ASP A 96 -9.72 13.51 -4.66
N ARG A 97 -9.57 13.57 -6.00
CA ARG A 97 -10.66 13.23 -6.93
C ARG A 97 -11.05 11.77 -6.83
N LEU A 98 -10.08 10.85 -6.77
CA LEU A 98 -10.32 9.42 -6.66
C LEU A 98 -11.15 9.09 -5.40
N TYR A 99 -10.80 9.66 -4.26
CA TYR A 99 -11.56 9.50 -3.02
C TYR A 99 -12.91 10.24 -3.04
N ALA A 100 -13.03 11.38 -3.70
CA ALA A 100 -14.34 12.04 -3.85
C ALA A 100 -15.31 11.21 -4.72
N THR A 101 -14.80 10.46 -5.70
CA THR A 101 -15.62 9.62 -6.59
C THR A 101 -15.96 8.28 -5.95
N TYR A 102 -15.02 7.66 -5.21
CA TYR A 102 -15.18 6.28 -4.76
C TYR A 102 -14.93 6.03 -3.26
N GLY A 103 -14.42 7.02 -2.52
CA GLY A 103 -14.24 6.91 -1.08
C GLY A 103 -15.61 6.95 -0.39
N ARG A 104 -15.98 5.84 0.25
CA ARG A 104 -17.11 5.77 1.19
C ARG A 104 -16.62 6.02 2.61
#